data_AF-A0A450TJX7-F1
#
_entry.id   AF-A0A450TJX7-F1
#
_cell.length_a   1.000
_cell.length_b   1.000
_cell.length_c   1.000
_cell.angle_alpha   90.00
_cell.angle_beta   90.00
_cell.angle_gamma   90.00
#
_symmetry.space_group_name_H-M   'P 1'
#
loop_
_entity.id
_entity.type
_entity.pdbx_description
1 polymer ?
#
loop_
_entity_poly.entity_id
_entity_poly.type
_entity_poly.pdbx_seq_one_letter_code
_entity_poly.pdbx_strand_id
1 'polypeptide(L)'
;MNIAITNSEPRLKAFRVTEDEIIASLVDGRTIAVPLVWSWRLSEASPEQRNRFEILGDGEGIHWPELDEDISVAGMLSGMPALPRFGPERPGRRQRRCQESVRFS
;
A
#
# COMPACT_ATOMS: atom_id res chain seq x y z
N MET A 1 25.22 23.73 8.95
CA MET A 1 25.10 22.65 7.95
C MET A 1 23.62 22.45 7.70
N ASN A 2 23.18 22.74 6.49
CA ASN A 2 21.77 22.91 6.15
C ASN A 2 21.48 21.73 5.22
N ILE A 3 20.80 20.69 5.72
CA ILE A 3 20.34 19.62 4.84
C ILE A 3 19.12 20.18 4.13
N ALA A 4 19.26 20.47 2.83
CA ALA A 4 18.12 20.68 1.95
C ALA A 4 17.44 19.31 1.77
N ILE A 5 16.37 19.06 2.51
CA ILE A 5 15.50 17.91 2.25
C ILE A 5 14.69 18.27 1.01
N THR A 6 15.17 17.87 -0.16
CA THR A 6 14.37 17.91 -1.38
C THR A 6 13.23 16.93 -1.17
N ASN A 7 12.02 17.46 -0.96
CA ASN A 7 10.81 16.68 -0.72
C ASN A 7 10.36 16.04 -2.04
N SER A 8 11.16 15.10 -2.56
CA SER A 8 10.82 14.32 -3.75
C SER A 8 9.92 13.18 -3.30
N GLU A 9 8.66 13.25 -3.70
CA GLU A 9 7.76 12.13 -3.52
C GLU A 9 8.36 10.89 -4.20
N PRO A 10 8.48 9.77 -3.47
CA PRO A 10 9.08 8.55 -4.01
C PRO A 10 8.16 7.96 -5.07
N ARG A 11 8.47 8.21 -6.35
CA ARG A 11 7.73 7.66 -7.48
C ARG A 11 8.40 6.41 -8.01
N LEU A 12 7.59 5.41 -8.31
CA LEU A 12 8.02 4.18 -8.96
C LEU A 12 8.47 4.46 -10.40
N LYS A 13 9.69 4.01 -10.72
CA LYS A 13 10.25 4.03 -12.07
C LYS A 13 10.18 2.66 -12.74
N ALA A 14 10.48 1.61 -11.98
CA ALA A 14 10.44 0.25 -12.47
C ALA A 14 10.12 -0.70 -11.32
N PHE A 15 9.50 -1.83 -11.65
CA PHE A 15 9.13 -2.82 -10.66
C PHE A 15 9.38 -4.22 -11.18
N ARG A 16 9.83 -5.10 -10.27
CA ARG A 16 10.15 -6.49 -10.55
C ARG A 16 9.76 -7.34 -9.36
N VAL A 17 9.19 -8.51 -9.63
CA VAL A 17 8.92 -9.53 -8.62
C VAL A 17 9.75 -10.75 -8.96
N THR A 18 10.44 -11.28 -7.96
CA THR A 18 11.23 -12.51 -8.05
C THR A 18 10.53 -13.63 -7.27
N GLU A 19 11.17 -14.78 -7.11
CA GLU A 19 10.62 -15.88 -6.32
C GLU A 19 10.52 -15.53 -4.83
N ASP A 20 11.44 -14.71 -4.32
CA ASP A 20 11.56 -14.40 -2.89
C ASP A 20 11.35 -12.92 -2.54
N GLU A 21 11.49 -12.01 -3.50
CA GLU A 21 11.52 -10.56 -3.26
C GLU A 21 10.69 -9.75 -4.26
N ILE A 22 10.13 -8.66 -3.74
CA ILE A 22 9.46 -7.60 -4.47
C ILE A 22 10.40 -6.39 -4.51
N ILE A 23 10.76 -5.94 -5.72
CA ILE A 23 11.79 -4.94 -5.94
C ILE A 23 11.20 -3.72 -6.68
N ALA A 24 11.22 -2.56 -6.02
CA ALA A 24 10.81 -1.28 -6.57
C ALA A 24 12.03 -0.38 -6.80
N SER A 25 12.20 0.08 -8.03
CA SER A 25 13.16 1.13 -8.39
C SER A 25 12.44 2.47 -8.46
N LEU A 26 12.95 3.47 -7.76
CA LEU A 26 12.36 4.80 -7.68
C LEU A 26 13.03 5.78 -8.65
N VAL A 27 12.31 6.83 -9.03
CA VAL A 27 12.81 7.89 -9.92
C VAL A 27 13.97 8.67 -9.31
N ASP A 28 14.05 8.72 -7.98
CA ASP A 28 15.12 9.37 -7.23
C ASP A 28 16.42 8.55 -7.19
N GLY A 29 16.44 7.39 -7.84
CA GLY A 29 17.60 6.50 -7.92
C GLY A 29 17.70 5.49 -6.78
N ARG A 30 16.78 5.49 -5.81
CA ARG A 30 16.72 4.46 -4.77
C ARG A 30 16.13 3.16 -5.31
N THR A 31 16.55 2.04 -4.74
CA THR A 31 15.93 0.73 -4.95
C THR A 31 15.53 0.17 -3.60
N ILE A 32 14.29 -0.30 -3.50
CA ILE A 32 13.72 -0.88 -2.29
C ILE A 32 13.34 -2.32 -2.62
N ALA A 33 13.87 -3.26 -1.83
CA ALA A 33 13.51 -4.66 -1.90
C ALA A 33 12.80 -5.05 -0.60
N VAL A 34 11.69 -5.77 -0.74
CA VAL A 34 10.95 -6.34 0.40
C VAL A 34 10.69 -7.81 0.12
N PRO A 35 10.62 -8.67 1.14
CA PRO A 35 10.31 -10.09 0.93
C PRO A 35 8.93 -10.26 0.30
N LEU A 36 8.77 -11.23 -0.62
CA LEU A 36 7.49 -11.58 -1.24
C LEU A 36 6.43 -11.95 -0.21
N VAL A 37 6.85 -12.53 0.92
CA VAL A 37 6.01 -12.87 2.08
C VAL A 37 5.31 -11.67 2.73
N TRP A 38 5.67 -10.43 2.35
CA TRP A 38 4.89 -9.25 2.71
C TRP A 38 3.46 -9.26 2.20
N SER A 39 3.18 -10.04 1.16
CA SER A 39 1.84 -10.31 0.70
C SER A 39 1.64 -11.81 0.58
N TRP A 40 0.71 -12.33 1.39
CA TRP A 40 0.28 -13.72 1.30
C TRP A 40 -0.26 -14.05 -0.10
N ARG A 41 -0.99 -13.11 -0.72
CA ARG A 41 -1.54 -13.28 -2.08
C ARG A 41 -0.46 -13.36 -3.15
N LEU A 42 0.56 -12.52 -3.08
CA LEU A 42 1.68 -12.59 -4.03
C LEU A 42 2.53 -13.84 -3.81
N SER A 43 2.63 -14.31 -2.56
CA SER A 43 3.35 -15.55 -2.23
C SER A 43 2.68 -16.78 -2.84
N GLU A 44 1.34 -16.84 -2.87
CA GLU A 44 0.59 -17.94 -3.48
C GLU A 44 0.36 -17.79 -5.00
N ALA A 45 0.58 -16.59 -5.55
CA ALA A 45 0.36 -16.32 -6.97
C ALA A 45 1.40 -16.99 -7.88
N SER A 46 0.98 -17.37 -9.09
CA SER A 46 1.89 -17.88 -10.11
C SER A 46 2.81 -16.79 -10.66
N PRO A 47 3.98 -17.13 -11.22
CA PRO A 47 4.88 -16.15 -11.85
C PRO A 47 4.19 -15.34 -12.96
N GLU A 48 3.27 -15.94 -13.71
CA GLU A 48 2.50 -15.25 -14.75
C GLU A 48 1.57 -14.21 -14.15
N GLN A 49 0.89 -14.53 -13.04
CA GLN A 49 0.02 -13.59 -12.34
C GLN A 49 0.82 -12.45 -11.69
N ARG A 50 1.99 -12.75 -11.10
CA ARG A 50 2.88 -11.75 -10.51
C ARG A 50 3.39 -10.74 -11.54
N ASN A 51 3.54 -11.15 -12.79
CA ASN A 51 3.96 -10.28 -13.89
C ASN A 51 2.80 -9.47 -14.50
N ARG A 52 1.55 -9.79 -14.18
CA ARG A 52 0.36 -9.05 -14.63
C ARG A 52 -0.07 -8.05 -13.56
N PHE A 53 0.64 -6.92 -13.54
CA PHE A 53 0.39 -5.81 -12.63
C PHE A 53 0.21 -4.50 -13.39
N GLU A 54 -0.44 -3.55 -12.73
CA GLU A 54 -0.67 -2.21 -13.21
C GLU A 54 -0.04 -1.21 -12.24
N ILE A 55 0.61 -0.18 -12.76
CA ILE A 55 1.14 0.90 -11.91
C ILE A 55 -0.03 1.83 -11.57
N LEU A 56 -0.25 2.07 -10.27
CA LEU A 56 -1.28 2.97 -9.78
C LEU A 56 -0.79 4.42 -9.74
N GLY A 57 -1.64 5.32 -10.24
CA GLY A 57 -1.40 6.76 -10.22
C GLY A 57 -0.12 7.15 -10.95
N ASP A 58 0.62 8.10 -10.38
CA ASP A 58 1.88 8.61 -10.90
C ASP A 58 3.10 7.77 -10.48
N GLY A 59 2.89 6.48 -10.19
CA GLY A 59 3.90 5.59 -9.61
C GLY A 59 3.88 5.55 -8.09
N GLU A 60 2.72 5.78 -7.47
CA GLU A 60 2.54 5.73 -6.02
C GLU A 60 2.48 4.28 -5.49
N GLY A 61 2.10 3.34 -6.36
CA GLY A 61 1.97 1.94 -6.01
C GLY A 61 1.69 1.07 -7.23
N ILE A 62 1.34 -0.17 -6.97
CA ILE A 62 1.13 -1.23 -7.96
C ILE A 62 -0.08 -2.03 -7.54
N HIS A 63 -0.91 -2.36 -8.52
CA HIS A 63 -2.10 -3.16 -8.38
C HIS A 63 -1.97 -4.46 -9.17
N TRP A 64 -2.34 -5.58 -8.56
CA TRP A 64 -2.57 -6.85 -9.24
C TRP A 64 -4.07 -7.08 -9.34
N PRO A 65 -4.70 -6.81 -10.50
CA PRO A 65 -6.15 -6.92 -10.64
C PRO A 65 -6.66 -8.36 -10.47
N GLU A 66 -5.86 -9.35 -10.84
CA GLU A 66 -6.24 -10.76 -10.70
C GLU A 66 -6.11 -11.30 -9.27
N LEU A 67 -5.26 -10.69 -8.47
CA LEU A 67 -5.02 -11.10 -7.09
C LEU A 67 -5.77 -10.22 -6.10
N ASP A 68 -6.40 -9.14 -6.57
CA ASP A 68 -6.98 -8.06 -5.74
C ASP A 68 -6.00 -7.58 -4.65
N GLU A 69 -4.75 -7.38 -5.04
CA GLU A 69 -3.66 -7.00 -4.15
C GLU A 69 -3.03 -5.68 -4.60
N ASP A 70 -2.64 -4.84 -3.65
CA ASP A 70 -1.89 -3.62 -3.90
C ASP A 70 -0.62 -3.53 -3.08
N ILE A 71 0.45 -3.05 -3.69
CA ILE A 71 1.67 -2.67 -2.98
C ILE A 71 1.92 -1.18 -3.21
N SER A 72 1.98 -0.40 -2.14
CA SER A 72 2.29 1.03 -2.22
C SER A 72 3.77 1.28 -1.97
N VAL A 73 4.36 2.23 -2.70
CA VAL A 73 5.76 2.65 -2.51
C VAL A 73 5.96 3.23 -1.11
N ALA A 74 4.98 3.99 -0.61
CA ALA A 74 4.98 4.51 0.75
C ALA A 74 4.99 3.38 1.81
N GLY A 75 4.22 2.31 1.58
CA GLY A 75 4.22 1.11 2.43
C GLY A 75 5.58 0.42 2.44
N MET A 76 6.19 0.24 1.26
CA MET A 76 7.55 -0.30 1.12
C MET A 76 8.59 0.52 1.88
N LEU A 77 8.55 1.85 1.79
CA LEU A 77 9.45 2.74 2.52
C LEU A 77 9.25 2.72 4.03
N SER A 78 8.00 2.53 4.47
CA SER A 78 7.63 2.58 5.88
C SER A 78 7.76 1.22 6.58
N GLY A 79 8.10 0.15 5.85
CA GLY A 79 8.12 -1.20 6.41
C GLY A 79 6.71 -1.76 6.67
N MET A 80 5.67 -1.18 6.08
CA MET A 80 4.29 -1.62 6.27
C MET A 80 3.84 -2.49 5.10
N PRO A 81 3.43 -3.75 5.35
CA PRO A 81 2.90 -4.61 4.30
C PRO A 81 1.59 -4.05 3.74
N ALA A 82 1.18 -4.56 2.57
CA ALA A 82 -0.09 -4.23 1.95
C ALA A 82 -1.24 -4.43 2.96
N LEU A 83 -2.02 -3.38 3.19
CA LEU A 83 -3.30 -3.54 3.87
C LEU A 83 -4.30 -4.11 2.86
N PRO A 84 -5.10 -5.11 3.24
CA PRO A 84 -6.22 -5.54 2.41
C PRO A 84 -7.10 -4.32 2.06
N ARG A 85 -7.47 -4.16 0.78
CA ARG A 85 -8.38 -3.09 0.32
C ARG A 85 -9.68 -3.04 1.15
N PHE A 86 -10.10 -4.20 1.64
CA PHE A 86 -11.13 -4.35 2.66
C PHE A 86 -10.48 -4.62 4.03
N GLY A 87 -10.09 -3.56 4.73
CA GLY A 87 -9.97 -3.65 6.19
C GLY A 87 -11.32 -4.11 6.78
N PRO A 88 -11.35 -4.75 7.96
CA PRO A 88 -12.62 -5.12 8.57
C PRO A 88 -13.52 -3.89 8.59
N GLU A 89 -14.76 -4.02 8.09
CA GLU A 89 -15.76 -2.95 8.14
C GLU A 89 -15.68 -2.30 9.51
N ARG A 90 -15.32 -1.01 9.56
CA ARG A 90 -15.35 -0.27 10.82
C ARG A 90 -16.79 -0.36 11.31
N PRO A 91 -17.08 -0.99 12.46
CA PRO A 91 -18.45 -1.04 12.95
C PRO A 91 -18.96 0.39 13.05
N GLY A 92 -20.03 0.67 12.32
CA GLY A 92 -20.51 2.01 12.05
C GLY A 92 -20.57 2.85 13.33
N ARG A 93 -20.06 4.08 13.27
CA ARG A 93 -20.27 5.08 14.33
C ARG A 93 -21.77 5.23 14.53
N ARG A 94 -22.34 4.51 15.50
CA ARG A 94 -23.65 4.85 16.08
C ARG A 94 -23.50 6.25 16.66
N GLN A 95 -24.02 7.25 15.95
CA GLN A 95 -24.31 8.54 16.55
C GLN A 95 -25.20 8.26 17.76
N ARG A 96 -24.62 8.36 18.95
CA ARG A 96 -25.41 8.54 20.16
C ARG A 96 -26.10 9.88 20.00
N ARG A 97 -27.34 9.84 19.50
CA ARG A 97 -28.33 10.88 19.72
C ARG A 97 -28.57 10.91 21.22
N CYS A 98 -27.77 11.68 21.95
CA CYS A 98 -28.16 12.17 23.26
C CYS A 98 -29.35 13.10 23.00
N GLN A 99 -30.57 12.56 23.10
CA GLN A 99 -31.73 13.42 23.22
C GLN A 99 -31.61 14.12 24.57
N GLU A 100 -31.56 15.44 24.44
CA GLU A 100 -31.46 16.42 25.47
C GLU A 100 -32.65 16.31 26.44
N SER A 101 -32.31 16.25 27.71
CA SER A 101 -33.07 16.57 28.92
C SER A 101 -34.59 16.75 28.79
N VAL A 102 -35.30 15.81 29.42
CA VAL A 102 -36.61 16.06 30.04
C VAL A 102 -36.48 17.34 30.91
N ARG A 103 -37.18 18.41 30.54
CA ARG A 103 -37.51 19.49 31.49
C ARG A 103 -38.75 19.06 32.25
N PHE A 104 -38.55 18.62 33.49
CA PHE A 104 -39.54 18.82 34.54
C PHE A 104 -39.36 20.26 35.05
N SER A 105 -40.38 21.10 34.88
CA SER A 105 -40.93 21.94 35.95
C SER A 105 -42.20 22.65 35.49
#